data_AF-A0AB35UN46-F1
#
_entry.id   AF-A0AB35UN46-F1
#
_cell.length_a   1.000
_cell.length_b   1.000
_cell.length_c   1.000
_cell.angle_alpha   90.00
_cell.angle_beta   90.00
_cell.angle_gamma   90.00
#
_symmetry.space_group_name_H-M   'P 1'
#
loop_
_entity.id
_entity.type
_entity.pdbx_description
1 polymer ?
#
loop_
_entity_poly.entity_id
_entity_poly.type
_entity_poly.pdbx_seq_one_letter_code
_entity_poly.pdbx_strand_id
1 'polypeptide(L)'
;MSFPKDFYWGGATAANQCEGAWNADGRGMALTDVTTGGSVKEPRMITYIGADGKPGKIRSMGEALPEGAKYAVLDDCYYPNHEGIDFYHRYKEDIALFAEMGFKMFRMSISWSRLYPNGDELEPNQKGIEFYRSVFEECKKYNIEPLVTIHHFDTPLYLEEHYDGWNNRQLIEFYDRFAETCFKEYKGLVKYWLTFNEINNTVMFLEMFGNTASDEMYQKAYQQLHYQFVASAHAVKKAHEIDPNYVVGCMICGITFYPGTCDPEDILLNRHTWEKGIFYCGDVQCKGKYPTFAKRLWDEHNVHLDITDQDLIDLQEGKVDLYTFSYYMSTVVTSHEVKETVSGNFSAGAKNPYLTYSDWGWALDPKGLRYYLEMIYDRYELPLMVVENGLGAYDEVESDGAIHDPYRIDYIREHILDMDKAIEAGVNLIGYTTWGCIDLVSAGTGEMRKRYGFIYVDKDDEGKGSFNRSRKDSFYWYKKVIASNGKDLD
;
A
#
# COMPACT_ATOMS: atom_id res chain seq x y z
N MET A 1 -20.71 -16.24 -12.00
CA MET A 1 -19.78 -15.84 -10.94
C MET A 1 -19.52 -16.99 -9.98
N SER A 2 -18.23 -17.28 -9.87
CA SER A 2 -17.59 -18.40 -9.23
C SER A 2 -16.93 -18.02 -7.90
N PHE A 3 -17.11 -16.78 -7.43
CA PHE A 3 -16.69 -16.35 -6.10
C PHE A 3 -17.19 -17.29 -4.98
N PRO A 4 -16.32 -17.71 -4.04
CA PRO A 4 -16.71 -18.44 -2.84
C PRO A 4 -17.85 -17.75 -2.07
N LYS A 5 -18.66 -18.54 -1.34
CA LYS A 5 -19.79 -17.99 -0.56
C LYS A 5 -19.35 -17.05 0.56
N ASP A 6 -18.16 -17.28 1.07
CA ASP A 6 -17.48 -16.58 2.16
C ASP A 6 -16.40 -15.63 1.63
N PHE A 7 -16.48 -15.21 0.36
CA PHE A 7 -15.55 -14.26 -0.23
C PHE A 7 -15.56 -12.92 0.50
N TYR A 8 -14.38 -12.42 0.86
CA TYR A 8 -14.21 -11.16 1.58
C TYR A 8 -14.29 -9.96 0.63
N TRP A 9 -15.50 -9.46 0.42
CA TRP A 9 -15.70 -8.16 -0.22
C TRP A 9 -15.47 -7.01 0.77
N GLY A 10 -14.81 -5.94 0.34
CA GLY A 10 -14.55 -4.82 1.22
C GLY A 10 -13.88 -3.61 0.59
N GLY A 11 -13.27 -2.82 1.45
CA GLY A 11 -12.52 -1.62 1.09
C GLY A 11 -11.25 -1.48 1.92
N ALA A 12 -10.31 -0.69 1.42
CA ALA A 12 -8.99 -0.50 1.98
C ALA A 12 -8.67 0.99 2.15
N THR A 13 -8.00 1.32 3.24
CA THR A 13 -7.44 2.65 3.53
C THR A 13 -6.07 2.50 4.19
N ALA A 14 -5.37 3.61 4.41
CA ALA A 14 -4.15 3.68 5.22
C ALA A 14 -4.27 4.81 6.25
N ALA A 15 -3.72 4.58 7.44
CA ALA A 15 -3.79 5.50 8.58
C ALA A 15 -3.34 6.92 8.21
N ASN A 16 -2.13 7.03 7.65
CA ASN A 16 -1.51 8.28 7.24
C ASN A 16 -2.31 9.05 6.18
N GLN A 17 -3.19 8.41 5.41
CA GLN A 17 -3.99 9.06 4.37
C GLN A 17 -5.40 9.44 4.82
N CYS A 18 -5.92 8.77 5.85
CA CYS A 18 -7.33 8.80 6.22
C CYS A 18 -7.57 9.41 7.61
N GLU A 19 -6.75 9.05 8.61
CA GLU A 19 -7.04 9.35 10.02
C GLU A 19 -7.02 10.84 10.37
N GLY A 20 -5.95 11.55 9.98
CA GLY A 20 -5.70 12.90 10.48
C GLY A 20 -5.26 12.91 11.94
N ALA A 21 -5.54 14.02 12.63
CA ALA A 21 -5.19 14.19 14.05
C ALA A 21 -3.73 13.79 14.34
N TRP A 22 -2.81 14.31 13.51
CA TRP A 22 -1.43 13.83 13.43
C TRP A 22 -0.62 13.99 14.72
N ASN A 23 -0.97 14.96 15.56
CA ASN A 23 -0.30 15.27 16.83
C ASN A 23 -1.23 15.08 18.05
N ALA A 24 -2.40 14.46 17.86
CA ALA A 24 -3.33 14.19 18.95
C ALA A 24 -2.87 12.98 19.77
N ASP A 25 -3.21 12.99 21.07
CA ASP A 25 -3.08 11.85 21.97
C ASP A 25 -1.70 11.19 22.01
N GLY A 26 -0.66 12.01 21.84
CA GLY A 26 0.73 11.59 21.93
C GLY A 26 1.27 10.92 20.68
N ARG A 27 0.56 10.94 19.54
CA ARG A 27 1.10 10.48 18.26
C ARG A 27 2.38 11.27 17.90
N GLY A 28 3.44 10.56 17.56
CA GLY A 28 4.68 11.14 17.04
C GLY A 28 4.60 11.45 15.55
N MET A 29 5.57 12.21 15.05
CA MET A 29 5.67 12.51 13.62
C MET A 29 6.01 11.25 12.81
N ALA A 30 5.43 11.14 11.64
CA ALA A 30 5.89 10.27 10.56
C ALA A 30 6.34 11.14 9.36
N LEU A 31 7.00 10.52 8.37
CA LEU A 31 7.49 11.25 7.19
C LEU A 31 6.38 12.01 6.43
N THR A 32 5.16 11.47 6.42
CA THR A 32 4.00 12.13 5.79
C THR A 32 3.62 13.45 6.45
N ASP A 33 3.94 13.64 7.74
CA ASP A 33 3.64 14.87 8.49
C ASP A 33 4.58 16.02 8.14
N VAL A 34 5.70 15.74 7.47
CA VAL A 34 6.62 16.75 6.94
C VAL A 34 6.61 16.78 5.40
N THR A 35 5.61 16.15 4.79
CA THR A 35 5.45 16.07 3.33
C THR A 35 4.24 16.88 2.84
N THR A 36 4.50 17.93 2.06
CA THR A 36 3.46 18.83 1.55
C THR A 36 2.50 18.15 0.57
N GLY A 37 1.36 18.78 0.33
CA GLY A 37 0.55 18.50 -0.85
C GLY A 37 1.32 18.80 -2.15
N GLY A 38 1.02 18.08 -3.22
CA GLY A 38 1.52 18.28 -4.57
C GLY A 38 0.38 18.23 -5.58
N SER A 39 0.70 17.90 -6.84
CA SER A 39 -0.28 17.67 -7.90
C SER A 39 0.29 16.76 -8.98
N VAL A 40 -0.51 16.44 -10.01
CA VAL A 40 0.00 15.74 -11.21
C VAL A 40 1.16 16.49 -11.90
N LYS A 41 1.32 17.80 -11.67
CA LYS A 41 2.38 18.64 -12.28
C LYS A 41 3.52 18.99 -11.31
N GLU A 42 3.26 18.97 -10.02
CA GLU A 42 4.20 19.42 -8.99
C GLU A 42 4.41 18.30 -7.97
N PRO A 43 5.66 17.84 -7.74
CA PRO A 43 5.90 16.76 -6.79
C PRO A 43 5.55 17.21 -5.38
N ARG A 44 5.25 16.23 -4.53
CA ARG A 44 5.22 16.47 -3.08
C ARG A 44 6.63 16.83 -2.61
N MET A 45 6.70 17.73 -1.62
CA MET A 45 7.96 18.21 -1.08
C MET A 45 8.08 17.83 0.39
N ILE A 46 9.25 17.38 0.81
CA ILE A 46 9.62 17.23 2.21
C ILE A 46 10.20 18.56 2.71
N THR A 47 9.75 19.01 3.88
CA THR A 47 10.20 20.25 4.50
C THR A 47 11.22 20.03 5.61
N TYR A 48 12.19 20.94 5.72
CA TYR A 48 13.29 20.84 6.68
C TYR A 48 13.77 22.22 7.16
N ILE A 49 14.49 22.25 8.29
CA ILE A 49 15.34 23.36 8.70
C ILE A 49 16.80 22.98 8.48
N GLY A 50 17.52 23.77 7.68
CA GLY A 50 18.93 23.55 7.38
C GLY A 50 19.83 23.82 8.59
N ALA A 51 21.08 23.37 8.50
CA ALA A 51 22.10 23.63 9.52
C ALA A 51 22.34 25.14 9.76
N ASP A 52 22.02 25.99 8.77
CA ASP A 52 22.07 27.45 8.86
C ASP A 52 20.83 28.08 9.51
N GLY A 53 19.88 27.25 9.97
CA GLY A 53 18.63 27.65 10.61
C GLY A 53 17.54 28.11 9.64
N LYS A 54 17.74 27.99 8.32
CA LYS A 54 16.74 28.43 7.32
C LYS A 54 15.82 27.29 6.88
N PRO A 55 14.56 27.59 6.56
CA PRO A 55 13.64 26.60 6.00
C PRO A 55 14.04 26.22 4.57
N GLY A 56 13.83 24.97 4.23
CA GLY A 56 14.04 24.44 2.89
C GLY A 56 13.05 23.33 2.53
N LYS A 57 13.05 22.96 1.25
CA LYS A 57 12.23 21.89 0.68
C LYS A 57 13.05 21.01 -0.26
N ILE A 58 12.85 19.70 -0.21
CA ILE A 58 13.37 18.73 -1.19
C ILE A 58 12.22 17.90 -1.75
N ARG A 59 12.41 17.26 -2.90
CA ARG A 59 11.41 16.32 -3.43
C ARG A 59 11.23 15.16 -2.46
N SER A 60 9.99 14.70 -2.28
CA SER A 60 9.70 13.57 -1.37
C SER A 60 10.26 12.24 -1.85
N MET A 61 10.62 12.12 -3.13
CA MET A 61 11.25 10.95 -3.70
C MET A 61 12.48 11.34 -4.51
N GLY A 62 13.58 10.59 -4.29
CA GLY A 62 14.82 10.72 -5.05
C GLY A 62 15.81 11.78 -4.53
N GLU A 63 15.47 12.53 -3.50
CA GLU A 63 16.37 13.51 -2.87
C GLU A 63 16.58 13.19 -1.39
N ALA A 64 17.81 13.40 -0.91
CA ALA A 64 18.17 13.28 0.49
C ALA A 64 18.20 14.66 1.16
N LEU A 65 18.00 14.70 2.48
CA LEU A 65 18.18 15.94 3.23
C LEU A 65 19.62 16.46 3.10
N PRO A 66 19.82 17.80 3.05
CA PRO A 66 21.15 18.38 3.16
C PRO A 66 21.83 17.99 4.48
N GLU A 67 23.16 17.92 4.48
CA GLU A 67 23.93 17.59 5.67
C GLU A 67 23.61 18.55 6.84
N GLY A 68 23.28 17.97 8.00
CA GLY A 68 22.92 18.72 9.21
C GLY A 68 21.53 19.36 9.20
N ALA A 69 20.74 19.19 8.14
CA ALA A 69 19.33 19.56 8.14
C ALA A 69 18.49 18.60 8.99
N LYS A 70 17.36 19.09 9.50
CA LYS A 70 16.38 18.31 10.26
C LYS A 70 15.00 18.48 9.66
N TYR A 71 14.21 17.41 9.63
CA TYR A 71 12.84 17.50 9.16
C TYR A 71 12.06 18.48 10.04
N ALA A 72 11.14 19.22 9.43
CA ALA A 72 10.36 20.20 10.16
C ALA A 72 9.03 20.48 9.49
N VAL A 73 8.00 20.69 10.30
CA VAL A 73 6.75 21.32 9.86
C VAL A 73 6.99 22.83 9.77
N LEU A 74 6.68 23.42 8.61
CA LEU A 74 6.82 24.85 8.34
C LEU A 74 5.42 25.50 8.31
N ASP A 75 5.27 26.62 9.03
CA ASP A 75 3.97 27.30 9.19
C ASP A 75 3.34 27.79 7.88
N ASP A 76 4.14 28.00 6.83
CA ASP A 76 3.71 28.49 5.52
C ASP A 76 3.39 27.37 4.51
N CYS A 77 3.40 26.12 4.97
CA CYS A 77 3.19 24.94 4.14
C CYS A 77 1.90 24.21 4.49
N TYR A 78 1.26 23.62 3.48
CA TYR A 78 0.08 22.76 3.67
C TYR A 78 0.46 21.28 3.65
N TYR A 79 0.07 20.57 4.71
CA TYR A 79 0.32 19.13 4.91
C TYR A 79 -1.02 18.39 4.95
N PRO A 80 -1.49 17.82 3.83
CA PRO A 80 -2.85 17.29 3.73
C PRO A 80 -3.11 16.12 4.70
N ASN A 81 -2.05 15.37 5.06
CA ASN A 81 -2.10 14.23 5.97
C ASN A 81 -2.36 14.63 7.43
N HIS A 82 -2.09 15.89 7.83
CA HIS A 82 -2.29 16.36 9.20
C HIS A 82 -3.73 16.21 9.67
N GLU A 83 -4.66 16.50 8.76
CA GLU A 83 -6.10 16.38 8.99
C GLU A 83 -6.70 15.12 8.34
N GLY A 84 -6.03 14.54 7.33
CA GLY A 84 -6.55 13.40 6.58
C GLY A 84 -7.97 13.69 6.08
N ILE A 85 -8.91 12.80 6.38
CA ILE A 85 -10.36 13.07 6.27
C ILE A 85 -11.05 13.11 7.63
N ASP A 86 -10.28 13.27 8.69
CA ASP A 86 -10.75 13.24 10.08
C ASP A 86 -11.41 11.90 10.47
N PHE A 87 -10.95 10.78 9.88
CA PHE A 87 -11.43 9.45 10.26
C PHE A 87 -11.15 9.16 11.74
N TYR A 88 -10.10 9.74 12.32
CA TYR A 88 -9.78 9.61 13.74
C TYR A 88 -10.98 9.97 14.66
N HIS A 89 -11.74 11.01 14.33
CA HIS A 89 -12.93 11.39 15.09
C HIS A 89 -14.23 10.81 14.52
N ARG A 90 -14.25 10.43 13.23
CA ARG A 90 -15.47 10.04 12.49
C ARG A 90 -15.60 8.55 12.15
N TYR A 91 -14.66 7.70 12.57
CA TYR A 91 -14.63 6.28 12.19
C TYR A 91 -15.95 5.53 12.42
N LYS A 92 -16.73 5.88 13.46
CA LYS A 92 -18.03 5.22 13.72
C LYS A 92 -19.06 5.46 12.62
N GLU A 93 -19.09 6.69 12.11
CA GLU A 93 -19.98 7.09 11.02
C GLU A 93 -19.52 6.45 9.71
N ASP A 94 -18.21 6.46 9.48
CA ASP A 94 -17.60 5.88 8.28
C ASP A 94 -17.79 4.35 8.22
N ILE A 95 -17.57 3.64 9.34
CA ILE A 95 -17.79 2.19 9.43
C ILE A 95 -19.27 1.83 9.28
N ALA A 96 -20.20 2.67 9.76
CA ALA A 96 -21.62 2.46 9.51
C ALA A 96 -21.96 2.52 8.01
N LEU A 97 -21.30 3.39 7.24
CA LEU A 97 -21.45 3.44 5.78
C LEU A 97 -20.85 2.20 5.09
N PHE A 98 -19.71 1.69 5.58
CA PHE A 98 -19.15 0.42 5.09
C PHE A 98 -20.11 -0.76 5.33
N ALA A 99 -20.72 -0.80 6.52
CA ALA A 99 -21.73 -1.79 6.88
C ALA A 99 -22.99 -1.67 6.00
N GLU A 100 -23.40 -0.45 5.63
CA GLU A 100 -24.54 -0.22 4.74
C GLU A 100 -24.30 -0.73 3.32
N MET A 101 -23.06 -0.66 2.81
CA MET A 101 -22.65 -1.34 1.57
C MET A 101 -22.59 -2.87 1.75
N GLY A 102 -22.48 -3.36 2.98
CA GLY A 102 -22.47 -4.79 3.30
C GLY A 102 -21.06 -5.40 3.35
N PHE A 103 -20.03 -4.58 3.58
CA PHE A 103 -18.63 -5.02 3.68
C PHE A 103 -18.51 -6.26 4.56
N LYS A 104 -17.67 -7.20 4.12
CA LYS A 104 -17.24 -8.37 4.89
C LYS A 104 -15.88 -8.15 5.52
N MET A 105 -15.05 -7.33 4.88
CA MET A 105 -13.72 -6.99 5.34
C MET A 105 -13.47 -5.48 5.23
N PHE A 106 -12.70 -4.92 6.16
CA PHE A 106 -12.17 -3.57 6.05
C PHE A 106 -10.67 -3.61 6.30
N ARG A 107 -9.90 -3.24 5.26
CA ARG A 107 -8.45 -3.15 5.35
C ARG A 107 -8.04 -1.76 5.81
N MET A 108 -7.17 -1.71 6.80
CA MET A 108 -6.55 -0.48 7.29
C MET A 108 -5.13 -0.75 7.77
N SER A 109 -4.38 0.31 8.10
CA SER A 109 -3.12 0.18 8.82
C SER A 109 -3.22 0.72 10.23
N ILE A 110 -2.33 0.27 11.09
CA ILE A 110 -2.06 0.91 12.38
C ILE A 110 -0.91 1.90 12.16
N SER A 111 -1.08 3.14 12.59
CA SER A 111 -0.01 4.13 12.58
C SER A 111 1.02 3.76 13.64
N TRP A 112 2.25 3.44 13.22
CA TRP A 112 3.33 3.07 14.14
C TRP A 112 3.58 4.21 15.12
N SER A 113 3.63 5.45 14.65
CA SER A 113 3.85 6.61 15.50
C SER A 113 2.70 6.91 16.48
N ARG A 114 1.54 6.26 16.37
CA ARG A 114 0.50 6.31 17.43
C ARG A 114 0.81 5.39 18.59
N LEU A 115 1.37 4.21 18.33
CA LEU A 115 1.68 3.22 19.35
C LEU A 115 3.07 3.43 19.93
N TYR A 116 4.05 3.79 19.10
CA TYR A 116 5.43 4.11 19.51
C TYR A 116 5.82 5.43 18.83
N PRO A 117 5.57 6.58 19.49
CA PRO A 117 5.77 7.91 18.92
C PRO A 117 7.15 8.16 18.32
N ASN A 118 8.20 7.71 18.99
CA ASN A 118 9.56 7.74 18.50
C ASN A 118 9.98 6.41 17.87
N GLY A 119 9.30 5.30 18.22
CA GLY A 119 9.56 3.97 17.69
C GLY A 119 10.49 3.12 18.55
N ASP A 120 11.30 3.75 19.39
CA ASP A 120 12.29 3.10 20.26
C ASP A 120 11.82 2.93 21.70
N GLU A 121 10.63 3.43 22.05
CA GLU A 121 10.08 3.28 23.40
C GLU A 121 9.89 1.81 23.78
N LEU A 122 10.04 1.51 25.07
CA LEU A 122 9.85 0.15 25.59
C LEU A 122 8.38 -0.18 25.81
N GLU A 123 7.57 0.82 26.13
CA GLU A 123 6.14 0.67 26.40
C GLU A 123 5.33 1.45 25.37
N PRO A 124 4.21 0.89 24.87
CA PRO A 124 3.39 1.57 23.89
C PRO A 124 2.57 2.72 24.49
N ASN A 125 2.21 3.69 23.66
CA ASN A 125 1.24 4.72 23.97
C ASN A 125 -0.18 4.13 24.10
N GLN A 126 -0.68 4.10 25.32
CA GLN A 126 -1.98 3.52 25.66
C GLN A 126 -3.15 4.14 24.90
N LYS A 127 -3.11 5.46 24.62
CA LYS A 127 -4.20 6.11 23.87
C LYS A 127 -4.26 5.67 22.41
N GLY A 128 -3.10 5.39 21.81
CA GLY A 128 -3.02 4.77 20.47
C GLY A 128 -3.68 3.39 20.46
N ILE A 129 -3.41 2.57 21.48
CA ILE A 129 -4.04 1.25 21.64
C ILE A 129 -5.57 1.35 21.76
N GLU A 130 -6.05 2.26 22.62
CA GLU A 130 -7.48 2.46 22.85
C GLU A 130 -8.22 2.94 21.60
N PHE A 131 -7.60 3.81 20.80
CA PHE A 131 -8.15 4.25 19.52
C PHE A 131 -8.40 3.07 18.57
N TYR A 132 -7.37 2.28 18.25
CA TYR A 132 -7.53 1.15 17.33
C TYR A 132 -8.42 0.03 17.90
N ARG A 133 -8.38 -0.22 19.21
CA ARG A 133 -9.33 -1.12 19.87
C ARG A 133 -10.76 -0.69 19.59
N SER A 134 -11.06 0.60 19.74
CA SER A 134 -12.40 1.15 19.48
C SER A 134 -12.80 1.04 18.01
N VAL A 135 -11.87 1.26 17.07
CA VAL A 135 -12.09 1.07 15.62
C VAL A 135 -12.43 -0.38 15.30
N PHE A 136 -11.67 -1.35 15.83
CA PHE A 136 -11.91 -2.78 15.58
C PHE A 136 -13.18 -3.29 16.26
N GLU A 137 -13.50 -2.80 17.46
CA GLU A 137 -14.78 -3.09 18.12
C GLU A 137 -15.98 -2.56 17.32
N GLU A 138 -15.87 -1.37 16.72
CA GLU A 138 -16.91 -0.85 15.83
C GLU A 138 -17.03 -1.67 14.54
N CYS A 139 -15.93 -2.14 13.95
CA CYS A 139 -15.98 -3.09 12.82
C CYS A 139 -16.72 -4.39 13.22
N LYS A 140 -16.37 -4.95 14.39
CA LYS A 140 -16.98 -6.18 14.93
C LYS A 140 -18.48 -6.04 15.18
N LYS A 141 -18.95 -4.87 15.64
CA LYS A 141 -20.38 -4.57 15.81
C LYS A 141 -21.19 -4.78 14.52
N TYR A 142 -20.58 -4.56 13.37
CA TYR A 142 -21.20 -4.77 12.05
C TYR A 142 -20.79 -6.08 11.37
N ASN A 143 -20.04 -6.96 12.05
CA ASN A 143 -19.47 -8.19 11.49
C ASN A 143 -18.56 -7.93 10.28
N ILE A 144 -17.78 -6.84 10.35
CA ILE A 144 -16.73 -6.54 9.37
C ILE A 144 -15.41 -7.04 9.94
N GLU A 145 -14.74 -7.94 9.22
CA GLU A 145 -13.45 -8.49 9.61
C GLU A 145 -12.33 -7.46 9.30
N PRO A 146 -11.50 -7.06 10.27
CA PRO A 146 -10.34 -6.22 9.98
C PRO A 146 -9.23 -7.01 9.26
N LEU A 147 -8.67 -6.42 8.20
CA LEU A 147 -7.39 -6.80 7.61
C LEU A 147 -6.37 -5.71 7.92
N VAL A 148 -5.42 -5.97 8.81
CA VAL A 148 -4.57 -4.91 9.36
C VAL A 148 -3.16 -4.98 8.80
N THR A 149 -2.71 -3.90 8.17
CA THR A 149 -1.32 -3.73 7.75
C THR A 149 -0.52 -3.10 8.89
N ILE A 150 0.52 -3.78 9.37
CA ILE A 150 1.32 -3.34 10.52
C ILE A 150 2.15 -2.12 10.11
N HIS A 151 2.88 -2.18 8.98
CA HIS A 151 3.64 -1.06 8.42
C HIS A 151 3.10 -0.64 7.06
N HIS A 152 2.61 0.61 6.96
CA HIS A 152 2.11 1.18 5.71
C HIS A 152 2.72 2.56 5.44
N PHE A 153 4.01 2.57 5.07
CA PHE A 153 4.78 3.80 4.78
C PHE A 153 4.75 4.84 5.92
N ASP A 154 4.65 4.37 7.17
CA ASP A 154 4.42 5.21 8.34
C ASP A 154 5.46 4.93 9.44
N THR A 155 6.74 4.83 9.06
CA THR A 155 7.84 4.75 10.02
C THR A 155 7.86 6.04 10.85
N PRO A 156 7.98 5.96 12.20
CA PRO A 156 8.18 7.13 13.03
C PRO A 156 9.40 7.94 12.55
N LEU A 157 9.22 9.25 12.38
CA LEU A 157 10.25 10.14 11.84
C LEU A 157 11.53 10.15 12.70
N TYR A 158 11.37 9.92 14.00
CA TYR A 158 12.50 9.79 14.92
C TYR A 158 13.41 8.61 14.55
N LEU A 159 12.87 7.47 14.10
CA LEU A 159 13.70 6.34 13.64
C LEU A 159 14.47 6.69 12.36
N GLU A 160 13.87 7.47 11.46
CA GLU A 160 14.56 7.96 10.26
C GLU A 160 15.73 8.89 10.65
N GLU A 161 15.52 9.81 11.60
CA GLU A 161 16.53 10.81 12.01
C GLU A 161 17.65 10.25 12.90
N HIS A 162 17.33 9.31 13.78
CA HIS A 162 18.24 8.83 14.82
C HIS A 162 18.85 7.45 14.53
N TYR A 163 18.23 6.68 13.63
CA TYR A 163 18.65 5.33 13.31
C TYR A 163 18.86 5.08 11.82
N ASP A 164 18.80 6.09 10.93
CA ASP A 164 18.90 5.90 9.46
C ASP A 164 17.80 4.97 8.90
N GLY A 165 16.65 4.95 9.58
CA GLY A 165 15.51 4.15 9.20
C GLY A 165 15.86 2.67 9.04
N TRP A 166 15.27 2.03 8.03
CA TRP A 166 15.43 0.59 7.80
C TRP A 166 16.81 0.17 7.29
N ASN A 167 17.78 1.08 7.13
CA ASN A 167 19.17 0.71 6.89
C ASN A 167 19.90 0.28 8.17
N ASN A 168 19.27 0.43 9.34
CA ASN A 168 19.82 -0.02 10.61
C ASN A 168 19.10 -1.27 11.13
N ARG A 169 19.91 -2.29 11.42
CA ARG A 169 19.45 -3.60 11.91
C ARG A 169 18.60 -3.52 13.16
N GLN A 170 18.78 -2.49 14.00
CA GLN A 170 18.00 -2.32 15.23
C GLN A 170 16.50 -2.10 14.97
N LEU A 171 16.11 -1.65 13.77
CA LEU A 171 14.68 -1.51 13.44
C LEU A 171 13.94 -2.84 13.38
N ILE A 172 14.64 -3.97 13.21
CA ILE A 172 14.05 -5.29 13.37
C ILE A 172 13.46 -5.41 14.79
N GLU A 173 14.22 -5.06 15.83
CA GLU A 173 13.77 -5.15 17.22
C GLU A 173 12.62 -4.17 17.53
N PHE A 174 12.71 -2.93 17.01
CA PHE A 174 11.64 -1.94 17.19
C PHE A 174 10.33 -2.38 16.54
N TYR A 175 10.42 -2.92 15.32
CA TYR A 175 9.26 -3.47 14.62
C TYR A 175 8.72 -4.72 15.32
N ASP A 176 9.59 -5.63 15.79
CA ASP A 176 9.18 -6.84 16.52
C ASP A 176 8.34 -6.46 17.74
N ARG A 177 8.77 -5.44 18.50
CA ARG A 177 8.03 -4.92 19.65
C ARG A 177 6.67 -4.33 19.25
N PHE A 178 6.64 -3.54 18.19
CA PHE A 178 5.41 -2.95 17.66
C PHE A 178 4.42 -4.02 17.16
N ALA A 179 4.89 -5.00 16.40
CA ALA A 179 4.10 -6.11 15.89
C ALA A 179 3.56 -6.98 17.03
N GLU A 180 4.42 -7.33 18.01
CA GLU A 180 4.01 -8.09 19.20
C GLU A 180 2.91 -7.38 19.99
N THR A 181 3.02 -6.06 20.19
CA THR A 181 1.97 -5.26 20.83
C THR A 181 0.67 -5.33 20.04
N CYS A 182 0.71 -5.18 18.71
CA CYS A 182 -0.48 -5.32 17.88
C CYS A 182 -1.15 -6.70 18.03
N PHE A 183 -0.35 -7.77 17.96
CA PHE A 183 -0.87 -9.13 18.09
C PHE A 183 -1.46 -9.43 19.46
N LYS A 184 -0.88 -8.89 20.55
CA LYS A 184 -1.39 -9.10 21.91
C LYS A 184 -2.64 -8.28 22.18
N GLU A 185 -2.61 -6.99 21.89
CA GLU A 185 -3.68 -6.06 22.26
C GLU A 185 -4.96 -6.31 21.47
N TYR A 186 -4.84 -6.67 20.19
CA TYR A 186 -5.99 -6.81 19.29
C TYR A 186 -6.41 -8.27 19.07
N LYS A 187 -5.93 -9.18 19.92
CA LYS A 187 -6.34 -10.59 19.91
C LYS A 187 -7.84 -10.76 20.10
N GLY A 188 -8.46 -11.53 19.20
CA GLY A 188 -9.91 -11.74 19.16
C GLY A 188 -10.72 -10.58 18.55
N LEU A 189 -10.04 -9.53 18.07
CA LEU A 189 -10.62 -8.44 17.28
C LEU A 189 -10.12 -8.44 15.83
N VAL A 190 -8.88 -8.87 15.60
CA VAL A 190 -8.26 -8.93 14.27
C VAL A 190 -7.74 -10.33 14.03
N LYS A 191 -8.09 -10.95 12.90
CA LYS A 191 -7.54 -12.25 12.48
C LYS A 191 -6.47 -12.13 11.38
N TYR A 192 -6.65 -11.20 10.45
CA TYR A 192 -5.82 -11.08 9.26
C TYR A 192 -4.85 -9.91 9.36
N TRP A 193 -3.58 -10.19 9.10
CA TRP A 193 -2.48 -9.24 9.25
C TRP A 193 -1.63 -9.21 7.98
N LEU A 194 -1.08 -8.04 7.65
CA LEU A 194 -0.05 -7.85 6.63
C LEU A 194 1.15 -7.17 7.29
N THR A 195 2.36 -7.59 6.95
CA THR A 195 3.57 -7.03 7.56
C THR A 195 3.92 -5.65 6.98
N PHE A 196 4.47 -5.62 5.77
CA PHE A 196 4.90 -4.39 5.09
C PHE A 196 4.09 -4.15 3.83
N ASN A 197 3.47 -2.97 3.72
CA ASN A 197 2.77 -2.55 2.52
C ASN A 197 3.73 -2.39 1.34
N GLU A 198 3.37 -2.97 0.19
CA GLU A 198 4.05 -2.80 -1.10
C GLU A 198 5.59 -2.82 -0.98
N ILE A 199 6.11 -3.80 -0.24
CA ILE A 199 7.52 -3.86 0.19
C ILE A 199 8.50 -3.74 -1.00
N ASN A 200 8.11 -4.26 -2.17
CA ASN A 200 8.88 -4.21 -3.41
C ASN A 200 9.06 -2.81 -4.02
N ASN A 201 8.28 -1.81 -3.59
CA ASN A 201 8.46 -0.42 -4.00
C ASN A 201 9.88 0.10 -3.69
N THR A 202 10.51 -0.42 -2.63
CA THR A 202 11.88 -0.07 -2.21
C THR A 202 12.88 -0.19 -3.36
N VAL A 203 12.76 -1.23 -4.20
CA VAL A 203 13.63 -1.43 -5.38
C VAL A 203 12.98 -0.89 -6.65
N MET A 204 11.67 -1.05 -6.83
CA MET A 204 10.98 -0.60 -8.05
C MET A 204 11.09 0.90 -8.28
N PHE A 205 11.04 1.72 -7.23
CA PHE A 205 11.11 3.17 -7.36
C PHE A 205 12.50 3.70 -7.69
N LEU A 206 13.57 2.90 -7.51
CA LEU A 206 14.92 3.29 -7.94
C LEU A 206 15.02 3.46 -9.46
N GLU A 207 14.28 2.65 -10.22
CA GLU A 207 14.33 2.67 -11.69
C GLU A 207 13.25 3.55 -12.31
N MET A 208 12.17 3.80 -11.57
CA MET A 208 10.99 4.52 -12.03
C MET A 208 11.28 5.96 -12.52
N PHE A 209 12.29 6.63 -11.96
CA PHE A 209 12.60 8.04 -12.25
C PHE A 209 13.84 8.22 -13.14
N GLY A 210 13.97 7.38 -14.17
CA GLY A 210 14.99 7.55 -15.22
C GLY A 210 16.29 6.77 -15.00
N ASN A 211 16.25 5.73 -14.17
CA ASN A 211 17.35 4.79 -13.94
C ASN A 211 18.70 5.45 -13.56
N THR A 212 18.64 6.51 -12.74
CA THR A 212 19.82 7.26 -12.27
C THR A 212 20.29 6.84 -10.88
N ALA A 213 19.72 5.76 -10.31
CA ALA A 213 20.10 5.27 -8.99
C ALA A 213 21.54 4.75 -9.00
N SER A 214 22.33 5.13 -7.99
CA SER A 214 23.70 4.67 -7.82
C SER A 214 23.75 3.28 -7.18
N ASP A 215 24.88 2.57 -7.33
CA ASP A 215 25.12 1.30 -6.64
C ASP A 215 24.95 1.43 -5.11
N GLU A 216 25.28 2.60 -4.54
CA GLU A 216 25.03 2.88 -3.11
C GLU A 216 23.53 2.89 -2.76
N MET A 217 22.69 3.46 -3.63
CA MET A 217 21.23 3.45 -3.43
C MET A 217 20.68 2.02 -3.52
N TYR A 218 21.19 1.20 -4.43
CA TYR A 218 20.83 -0.21 -4.52
C TYR A 218 21.29 -1.01 -3.31
N GLN A 219 22.52 -0.79 -2.83
CA GLN A 219 23.03 -1.39 -1.60
C GLN A 219 22.11 -1.09 -0.42
N LYS A 220 21.73 0.17 -0.22
CA LYS A 220 20.79 0.58 0.85
C LYS A 220 19.43 -0.08 0.68
N ALA A 221 18.85 -0.03 -0.52
CA ALA A 221 17.53 -0.61 -0.80
C ALA A 221 17.47 -2.12 -0.52
N TYR A 222 18.46 -2.89 -0.97
CA TYR A 222 18.50 -4.32 -0.70
C TYR A 222 18.82 -4.66 0.76
N GLN A 223 19.63 -3.84 1.45
CA GLN A 223 19.87 -4.01 2.89
C GLN A 223 18.61 -3.74 3.71
N GLN A 224 17.88 -2.67 3.39
CA GLN A 224 16.57 -2.38 3.96
C GLN A 224 15.59 -3.53 3.73
N LEU A 225 15.48 -4.02 2.49
CA LEU A 225 14.62 -5.16 2.18
C LEU A 225 15.00 -6.39 3.01
N HIS A 226 16.29 -6.68 3.16
CA HIS A 226 16.72 -7.82 3.98
C HIS A 226 16.23 -7.70 5.41
N TYR A 227 16.44 -6.56 6.07
CA TYR A 227 15.99 -6.36 7.45
C TYR A 227 14.46 -6.40 7.56
N GLN A 228 13.72 -5.86 6.58
CA GLN A 228 12.26 -5.98 6.53
C GLN A 228 11.80 -7.42 6.32
N PHE A 229 12.50 -8.23 5.52
CA PHE A 229 12.17 -9.66 5.37
C PHE A 229 12.35 -10.42 6.68
N VAL A 230 13.43 -10.17 7.41
CA VAL A 230 13.69 -10.79 8.72
C VAL A 230 12.62 -10.37 9.73
N ALA A 231 12.33 -9.08 9.83
CA ALA A 231 11.27 -8.54 10.69
C ALA A 231 9.87 -9.09 10.33
N SER A 232 9.58 -9.26 9.03
CA SER A 232 8.35 -9.90 8.57
C SER A 232 8.27 -11.35 9.04
N ALA A 233 9.36 -12.10 8.91
CA ALA A 233 9.43 -13.49 9.33
C ALA A 233 9.29 -13.65 10.87
N HIS A 234 9.92 -12.76 11.64
CA HIS A 234 9.72 -12.67 13.09
C HIS A 234 8.25 -12.40 13.45
N ALA A 235 7.60 -11.45 12.77
CA ALA A 235 6.20 -11.14 13.01
C ALA A 235 5.27 -12.32 12.70
N VAL A 236 5.52 -13.08 11.62
CA VAL A 236 4.78 -14.31 11.33
C VAL A 236 4.91 -15.32 12.47
N LYS A 237 6.16 -15.62 12.88
CA LYS A 237 6.43 -16.56 14.00
C LYS A 237 5.73 -16.11 15.28
N LYS A 238 5.88 -14.83 15.63
CA LYS A 238 5.29 -14.24 16.84
C LYS A 238 3.77 -14.27 16.80
N ALA A 239 3.15 -14.00 15.65
CA ALA A 239 1.71 -14.08 15.47
C ALA A 239 1.21 -15.49 15.79
N HIS A 240 1.79 -16.52 15.18
CA HIS A 240 1.37 -17.91 15.40
C HIS A 240 1.66 -18.43 16.82
N GLU A 241 2.72 -17.94 17.46
CA GLU A 241 2.99 -18.20 18.89
C GLU A 241 1.89 -17.62 19.80
N ILE A 242 1.39 -16.42 19.48
CA ILE A 242 0.37 -15.71 20.26
C ILE A 242 -1.02 -16.30 19.99
N ASP A 243 -1.38 -16.52 18.73
CA ASP A 243 -2.63 -17.16 18.32
C ASP A 243 -2.43 -17.97 17.03
N PRO A 244 -2.58 -19.31 17.05
CA PRO A 244 -2.42 -20.13 15.87
C PRO A 244 -3.51 -19.91 14.81
N ASN A 245 -4.56 -19.12 15.10
CA ASN A 245 -5.60 -18.77 14.12
C ASN A 245 -5.30 -17.49 13.34
N TYR A 246 -4.24 -16.74 13.69
CA TYR A 246 -3.83 -15.60 12.90
C TYR A 246 -3.39 -16.03 11.51
N VAL A 247 -3.70 -15.16 10.54
CA VAL A 247 -3.29 -15.31 9.15
C VAL A 247 -2.43 -14.10 8.82
N VAL A 248 -1.14 -14.32 8.55
CA VAL A 248 -0.18 -13.26 8.25
C VAL A 248 0.24 -13.34 6.79
N GLY A 249 -0.06 -12.30 6.02
CA GLY A 249 0.27 -12.19 4.61
C GLY A 249 1.42 -11.24 4.31
N CYS A 250 2.03 -11.42 3.14
CA CYS A 250 2.85 -10.37 2.52
C CYS A 250 1.95 -9.35 1.81
N MET A 251 2.48 -8.19 1.45
CA MET A 251 1.79 -7.22 0.57
C MET A 251 2.76 -6.72 -0.51
N ILE A 252 2.41 -6.97 -1.78
CA ILE A 252 3.23 -6.65 -2.95
C ILE A 252 2.52 -5.61 -3.82
N CYS A 253 3.25 -4.59 -4.30
CA CYS A 253 2.77 -3.73 -5.38
C CYS A 253 2.70 -4.56 -6.67
N GLY A 254 1.50 -4.97 -7.05
CA GLY A 254 1.28 -5.83 -8.20
C GLY A 254 1.22 -5.02 -9.49
N ILE A 255 2.20 -5.25 -10.36
CA ILE A 255 2.22 -4.73 -11.73
C ILE A 255 2.42 -5.90 -12.68
N THR A 256 1.58 -5.97 -13.70
CA THR A 256 1.78 -6.90 -14.80
C THR A 256 2.75 -6.30 -15.81
N PHE A 257 3.89 -6.96 -16.04
CA PHE A 257 4.85 -6.57 -17.08
C PHE A 257 4.61 -7.41 -18.34
N TYR A 258 4.35 -6.77 -19.47
CA TYR A 258 4.29 -7.41 -20.78
C TYR A 258 5.57 -7.15 -21.58
N PRO A 259 6.08 -8.14 -22.34
CA PRO A 259 7.15 -7.89 -23.30
C PRO A 259 6.60 -7.03 -24.45
N GLY A 260 7.38 -6.05 -24.92
CA GLY A 260 6.98 -5.17 -26.01
C GLY A 260 6.80 -5.88 -27.34
N THR A 261 7.58 -6.94 -27.57
CA THR A 261 7.51 -7.79 -28.75
C THR A 261 7.80 -9.25 -28.41
N CYS A 262 7.75 -10.14 -29.41
CA CYS A 262 8.23 -11.51 -29.27
C CYS A 262 9.75 -11.66 -29.52
N ASP A 263 10.51 -10.56 -29.58
CA ASP A 263 11.97 -10.59 -29.63
C ASP A 263 12.50 -11.30 -28.36
N PRO A 264 13.35 -12.33 -28.49
CA PRO A 264 13.99 -12.96 -27.34
C PRO A 264 14.61 -11.99 -26.32
N GLU A 265 15.12 -10.83 -26.74
CA GLU A 265 15.64 -9.81 -25.83
C GLU A 265 14.53 -9.16 -24.99
N ASP A 266 13.36 -8.89 -25.58
CA ASP A 266 12.19 -8.40 -24.85
C ASP A 266 11.63 -9.47 -23.90
N ILE A 267 11.68 -10.75 -24.28
CA ILE A 267 11.28 -11.87 -23.40
C ILE A 267 12.19 -11.99 -22.19
N LEU A 268 13.52 -11.90 -22.39
CA LEU A 268 14.49 -11.95 -21.29
C LEU A 268 14.39 -10.74 -20.38
N LEU A 269 14.29 -9.54 -20.96
CA LEU A 269 14.07 -8.31 -20.20
C LEU A 269 12.80 -8.40 -19.36
N ASN A 270 11.69 -8.86 -19.95
CA ASN A 270 10.44 -9.06 -19.24
C ASN A 270 10.57 -10.00 -18.05
N ARG A 271 11.21 -11.15 -18.26
CA ARG A 271 11.49 -12.09 -17.17
C ARG A 271 12.29 -11.44 -16.06
N HIS A 272 13.34 -10.70 -16.39
CA HIS A 272 14.19 -10.03 -15.41
C HIS A 272 13.44 -8.93 -14.65
N THR A 273 12.54 -8.19 -15.31
CA THR A 273 11.67 -7.22 -14.65
C THR A 273 10.70 -7.88 -13.67
N TRP A 274 10.08 -9.01 -14.02
CA TRP A 274 9.25 -9.78 -13.08
C TRP A 274 10.06 -10.30 -11.89
N GLU A 275 11.25 -10.84 -12.14
CA GLU A 275 12.15 -11.34 -11.11
C GLU A 275 12.52 -10.26 -10.09
N LYS A 276 12.92 -9.08 -10.56
CA LYS A 276 13.30 -7.93 -9.72
C LYS A 276 12.10 -7.26 -9.04
N GLY A 277 11.06 -6.96 -9.82
CA GLY A 277 9.93 -6.15 -9.38
C GLY A 277 8.93 -6.89 -8.50
N ILE A 278 8.71 -8.19 -8.72
CA ILE A 278 7.64 -8.96 -8.06
C ILE A 278 8.20 -10.17 -7.31
N PHE A 279 8.94 -11.04 -8.00
CA PHE A 279 9.29 -12.34 -7.46
C PHE A 279 10.37 -12.28 -6.40
N TYR A 280 11.25 -11.27 -6.37
CA TYR A 280 12.28 -11.18 -5.34
C TYR A 280 11.66 -11.11 -3.93
N CYS A 281 10.79 -10.12 -3.69
CA CYS A 281 10.11 -9.95 -2.42
C CYS A 281 9.09 -11.07 -2.14
N GLY A 282 8.38 -11.53 -3.18
CA GLY A 282 7.42 -12.64 -3.05
C GLY A 282 8.10 -13.96 -2.71
N ASP A 283 9.22 -14.30 -3.35
CA ASP A 283 9.94 -15.55 -3.09
C ASP A 283 10.52 -15.59 -1.69
N VAL A 284 11.11 -14.50 -1.20
CA VAL A 284 11.66 -14.47 0.16
C VAL A 284 10.56 -14.73 1.19
N GLN A 285 9.43 -14.03 1.10
CA GLN A 285 8.35 -14.13 2.08
C GLN A 285 7.53 -15.43 1.97
N CYS A 286 7.27 -15.94 0.76
CA CYS A 286 6.43 -17.13 0.55
C CYS A 286 7.23 -18.43 0.58
N LYS A 287 8.49 -18.41 0.12
CA LYS A 287 9.35 -19.62 0.08
C LYS A 287 10.35 -19.67 1.23
N GLY A 288 10.52 -18.57 1.97
CA GLY A 288 11.41 -18.49 3.14
C GLY A 288 12.89 -18.49 2.79
N LYS A 289 13.25 -18.14 1.55
CA LYS A 289 14.63 -18.12 1.08
C LYS A 289 14.81 -17.18 -0.11
N TYR A 290 16.03 -16.68 -0.27
CA TYR A 290 16.40 -15.94 -1.47
C TYR A 290 16.30 -16.81 -2.73
N PRO A 291 15.70 -16.30 -3.81
CA PRO A 291 15.67 -17.01 -5.09
C PRO A 291 17.06 -17.09 -5.73
N THR A 292 17.26 -18.04 -6.64
CA THR A 292 18.58 -18.22 -7.29
C THR A 292 19.02 -17.00 -8.10
N PHE A 293 18.09 -16.25 -8.67
CA PHE A 293 18.37 -15.00 -9.40
C PHE A 293 18.76 -13.84 -8.48
N ALA A 294 18.59 -13.95 -7.15
CA ALA A 294 19.03 -12.92 -6.20
C ALA A 294 20.52 -12.60 -6.37
N LYS A 295 21.34 -13.63 -6.63
CA LYS A 295 22.76 -13.44 -6.93
C LYS A 295 22.97 -12.48 -8.10
N ARG A 296 22.22 -12.65 -9.20
CA ARG A 296 22.31 -11.76 -10.36
C ARG A 296 21.92 -10.32 -9.98
N LEU A 297 20.82 -10.16 -9.23
CA LEU A 297 20.35 -8.85 -8.79
C LEU A 297 21.37 -8.13 -7.89
N TRP A 298 22.11 -8.87 -7.06
CA TRP A 298 23.15 -8.30 -6.22
C TRP A 298 24.44 -8.00 -7.01
N ASP A 299 24.84 -8.90 -7.91
CA ASP A 299 26.02 -8.73 -8.76
C ASP A 299 25.86 -7.52 -9.72
N GLU A 300 24.63 -7.22 -10.18
CA GLU A 300 24.32 -6.07 -11.06
C GLU A 300 24.75 -4.71 -10.48
N HIS A 301 24.77 -4.58 -9.14
CA HIS A 301 25.07 -3.32 -8.43
C HIS A 301 26.09 -3.49 -7.29
N ASN A 302 26.90 -4.56 -7.33
CA ASN A 302 27.93 -4.85 -6.33
C ASN A 302 27.41 -4.88 -4.88
N VAL A 303 26.20 -5.40 -4.68
CA VAL A 303 25.51 -5.41 -3.38
C VAL A 303 26.08 -6.50 -2.47
N HIS A 304 26.41 -6.10 -1.24
CA HIS A 304 26.87 -6.98 -0.18
C HIS A 304 25.99 -6.79 1.06
N LEU A 305 25.16 -7.78 1.36
CA LEU A 305 24.19 -7.69 2.45
C LEU A 305 24.77 -8.23 3.76
N ASP A 306 24.48 -7.55 4.86
CA ASP A 306 24.60 -8.09 6.22
C ASP A 306 23.50 -9.12 6.45
N ILE A 307 23.77 -10.37 6.07
CA ILE A 307 22.92 -11.53 6.30
C ILE A 307 23.63 -12.45 7.29
N THR A 308 22.98 -12.74 8.41
CA THR A 308 23.46 -13.71 9.40
C THR A 308 22.88 -15.10 9.12
N ASP A 309 23.53 -16.14 9.64
CA ASP A 309 22.99 -17.52 9.56
C ASP A 309 21.61 -17.63 10.24
N GLN A 310 21.39 -16.85 11.30
CA GLN A 310 20.13 -16.80 12.02
C GLN A 310 19.02 -16.20 11.15
N ASP A 311 19.31 -15.15 10.37
CA ASP A 311 18.34 -14.55 9.47
C ASP A 311 17.82 -15.57 8.44
N LEU A 312 18.68 -16.42 7.91
CA LEU A 312 18.29 -17.46 6.96
C LEU A 312 17.36 -18.50 7.59
N ILE A 313 17.55 -18.81 8.87
CA ILE A 313 16.65 -19.68 9.65
C ILE A 313 15.31 -18.98 9.86
N ASP A 314 15.33 -17.71 10.29
CA ASP A 314 14.13 -16.94 10.56
C ASP A 314 13.25 -16.80 9.31
N LEU A 315 13.83 -16.48 8.15
CA LEU A 315 13.12 -16.44 6.88
C LEU A 315 12.43 -17.77 6.55
N GLN A 316 13.10 -18.90 6.79
CA GLN A 316 12.58 -20.23 6.48
C GLN A 316 11.42 -20.63 7.40
N GLU A 317 11.46 -20.20 8.65
CA GLU A 317 10.46 -20.47 9.69
C GLU A 317 9.26 -19.50 9.64
N GLY A 318 9.46 -18.26 9.20
CA GLY A 318 8.45 -17.20 9.17
C GLY A 318 7.84 -16.94 7.78
N LYS A 319 7.48 -18.01 7.05
CA LYS A 319 6.80 -17.87 5.74
C LYS A 319 5.37 -17.41 5.91
N VAL A 320 4.91 -16.52 5.03
CA VAL A 320 3.55 -15.99 5.07
C VAL A 320 2.49 -17.04 4.72
N ASP A 321 1.29 -16.87 5.26
CA ASP A 321 0.12 -17.73 5.07
C ASP A 321 -0.68 -17.38 3.81
N LEU A 322 -0.53 -16.14 3.34
CA LEU A 322 -1.35 -15.49 2.33
C LEU A 322 -0.47 -14.61 1.44
N TYR A 323 -0.72 -14.62 0.12
CA TYR A 323 -0.11 -13.64 -0.78
C TYR A 323 -1.12 -12.55 -1.10
N THR A 324 -0.83 -11.31 -0.70
CA THR A 324 -1.69 -10.16 -1.03
C THR A 324 -0.96 -9.15 -1.88
N PHE A 325 -1.74 -8.43 -2.68
CA PHE A 325 -1.19 -7.44 -3.59
C PHE A 325 -2.18 -6.32 -3.91
N SER A 326 -1.63 -5.16 -4.25
CA SER A 326 -2.36 -4.12 -4.98
C SER A 326 -2.32 -4.41 -6.48
N TYR A 327 -3.34 -3.99 -7.21
CA TYR A 327 -3.32 -3.99 -8.66
C TYR A 327 -4.03 -2.77 -9.20
N TYR A 328 -3.35 -2.02 -10.08
CA TYR A 328 -3.92 -0.83 -10.70
C TYR A 328 -3.71 -0.76 -12.20
N MET A 329 -2.61 -1.34 -12.69
CA MET A 329 -2.17 -1.21 -14.09
C MET A 329 -1.21 -2.32 -14.50
N SER A 330 -0.93 -2.36 -15.80
CA SER A 330 0.18 -3.08 -16.42
C SER A 330 1.13 -2.10 -17.12
N THR A 331 2.34 -2.58 -17.45
CA THR A 331 3.33 -1.82 -18.22
C THR A 331 3.97 -2.70 -19.29
N VAL A 332 4.54 -2.06 -20.31
CA VAL A 332 5.30 -2.71 -21.38
C VAL A 332 6.78 -2.48 -21.16
N VAL A 333 7.56 -3.56 -21.24
CA VAL A 333 9.03 -3.54 -21.16
C VAL A 333 9.63 -3.99 -22.49
N THR A 334 10.58 -3.22 -23.00
CA THR A 334 11.21 -3.49 -24.30
C THR A 334 12.65 -2.98 -24.33
N SER A 335 13.48 -3.71 -25.07
CA SER A 335 14.86 -3.39 -25.42
C SER A 335 14.96 -2.46 -26.65
N HIS A 336 13.86 -2.24 -27.35
CA HIS A 336 13.81 -1.41 -28.55
C HIS A 336 13.58 0.08 -28.23
N GLU A 337 13.91 0.96 -29.18
CA GLU A 337 13.60 2.38 -29.06
C GLU A 337 12.09 2.63 -28.94
N VAL A 338 11.70 3.33 -27.87
CA VAL A 338 10.32 3.66 -27.56
C VAL A 338 9.98 5.04 -28.13
N LYS A 339 8.95 5.11 -28.98
CA LYS A 339 8.47 6.37 -29.58
C LYS A 339 7.48 7.15 -28.69
N GLU A 340 6.69 6.43 -27.89
CA GLU A 340 5.72 6.99 -26.96
C GLU A 340 5.89 6.36 -25.58
N THR A 341 6.26 7.18 -24.60
CA THR A 341 6.35 6.78 -23.20
C THR A 341 5.15 7.30 -22.42
N VAL A 342 4.78 6.57 -21.37
CA VAL A 342 3.84 7.06 -20.36
C VAL A 342 4.66 7.68 -19.24
N SER A 343 4.30 8.90 -18.85
CA SER A 343 4.82 9.56 -17.66
C SER A 343 3.64 10.01 -16.79
N GLY A 344 3.40 9.29 -15.70
CA GLY A 344 2.30 9.55 -14.77
C GLY A 344 2.70 9.25 -13.33
N ASN A 345 1.80 9.53 -12.38
CA ASN A 345 2.07 9.27 -10.95
C ASN A 345 2.32 7.76 -10.76
N PHE A 346 3.54 7.35 -10.39
CA PHE A 346 3.93 5.95 -10.34
C PHE A 346 3.80 5.16 -11.65
N SER A 347 3.73 5.81 -12.83
CA SER A 347 3.70 5.12 -14.13
C SER A 347 4.83 5.60 -15.02
N ALA A 348 5.69 4.66 -15.44
CA ALA A 348 6.81 4.88 -16.34
C ALA A 348 6.96 3.68 -17.28
N GLY A 349 7.29 3.92 -18.55
CA GLY A 349 7.58 2.86 -19.52
C GLY A 349 6.97 3.11 -20.90
N ALA A 350 7.08 2.11 -21.78
CA ALA A 350 6.49 2.16 -23.11
C ALA A 350 4.96 2.11 -23.02
N LYS A 351 4.28 2.93 -23.83
CA LYS A 351 2.83 2.90 -23.91
C LYS A 351 2.38 1.59 -24.57
N ASN A 352 1.42 0.92 -23.96
CA ASN A 352 0.74 -0.22 -24.57
C ASN A 352 -0.31 0.32 -25.56
N PRO A 353 -0.15 0.10 -26.89
CA PRO A 353 -1.06 0.65 -27.89
C PRO A 353 -2.47 0.04 -27.84
N TYR A 354 -2.67 -1.03 -27.07
CA TYR A 354 -3.95 -1.72 -26.94
C TYR A 354 -4.76 -1.27 -25.71
N LEU A 355 -4.19 -0.41 -24.85
CA LEU A 355 -4.81 0.01 -23.59
C LEU A 355 -5.17 1.50 -23.60
N THR A 356 -6.19 1.84 -22.81
CA THR A 356 -6.55 3.22 -22.47
C THR A 356 -5.90 3.62 -21.14
N TYR A 357 -5.78 4.93 -20.91
CA TYR A 357 -5.06 5.49 -19.76
C TYR A 357 -5.92 6.52 -19.04
N SER A 358 -5.86 6.53 -17.71
CA SER A 358 -6.49 7.55 -16.86
C SER A 358 -5.76 8.90 -16.94
N ASP A 359 -6.36 9.94 -16.37
CA ASP A 359 -5.78 11.29 -16.29
C ASP A 359 -4.44 11.35 -15.52
N TRP A 360 -4.18 10.36 -14.64
CA TRP A 360 -2.91 10.20 -13.93
C TRP A 360 -1.94 9.23 -14.62
N GLY A 361 -2.26 8.77 -15.83
CA GLY A 361 -1.39 7.92 -16.66
C GLY A 361 -1.43 6.44 -16.32
N TRP A 362 -2.42 5.96 -15.56
CA TRP A 362 -2.56 4.53 -15.27
C TRP A 362 -3.32 3.80 -16.37
N ALA A 363 -2.75 2.71 -16.88
CA ALA A 363 -3.37 1.88 -17.91
C ALA A 363 -4.57 1.11 -17.34
N LEU A 364 -5.72 1.14 -18.02
CA LEU A 364 -6.86 0.29 -17.72
C LEU A 364 -6.62 -1.10 -18.30
N ASP A 365 -6.28 -2.08 -17.45
CA ASP A 365 -6.01 -3.46 -17.87
C ASP A 365 -6.60 -4.53 -16.92
N PRO A 366 -7.91 -4.79 -17.00
CA PRO A 366 -8.53 -5.86 -16.23
C PRO A 366 -7.98 -7.26 -16.54
N LYS A 367 -7.54 -7.51 -17.78
CA LYS A 367 -6.95 -8.80 -18.17
C LYS A 367 -5.57 -8.99 -17.56
N GLY A 368 -4.84 -7.90 -17.34
CA GLY A 368 -3.59 -7.92 -16.61
C GLY A 368 -3.75 -8.35 -15.16
N LEU A 369 -4.88 -8.04 -14.51
CA LEU A 369 -5.19 -8.56 -13.17
C LEU A 369 -5.36 -10.08 -13.21
N ARG A 370 -6.12 -10.59 -14.17
CA ARG A 370 -6.29 -12.03 -14.36
C ARG A 370 -4.94 -12.73 -14.61
N TYR A 371 -4.12 -12.17 -15.50
CA TYR A 371 -2.78 -12.69 -15.77
C TYR A 371 -1.93 -12.75 -14.50
N TYR A 372 -1.94 -11.68 -13.70
CA TYR A 372 -1.21 -11.62 -12.43
C TYR A 372 -1.69 -12.70 -11.45
N LEU A 373 -3.01 -12.83 -11.29
CA LEU A 373 -3.63 -13.83 -10.41
C LEU A 373 -3.22 -15.27 -10.77
N GLU A 374 -3.35 -15.64 -12.04
CA GLU A 374 -2.97 -16.97 -12.53
C GLU A 374 -1.46 -17.21 -12.31
N MET A 375 -0.60 -16.25 -12.69
CA MET A 375 0.85 -16.37 -12.55
C MET A 375 1.32 -16.50 -11.09
N ILE A 376 0.78 -15.68 -10.18
CA ILE A 376 1.17 -15.70 -8.77
C ILE A 376 0.64 -16.96 -8.09
N TYR A 377 -0.58 -17.38 -8.41
CA TYR A 377 -1.13 -18.59 -7.83
C TYR A 377 -0.33 -19.83 -8.27
N ASP A 378 -0.03 -19.97 -9.56
CA ASP A 378 0.80 -21.07 -10.09
C ASP A 378 2.19 -21.12 -9.45
N ARG A 379 2.71 -19.96 -9.02
CA ARG A 379 4.05 -19.85 -8.43
C ARG A 379 4.11 -20.25 -6.96
N TYR A 380 3.09 -19.91 -6.18
CA TYR A 380 3.14 -20.01 -4.72
C TYR A 380 2.09 -20.95 -4.13
N GLU A 381 0.98 -21.20 -4.82
CA GLU A 381 -0.16 -22.01 -4.37
C GLU A 381 -0.71 -21.59 -2.98
N LEU A 382 -0.48 -20.34 -2.59
CA LEU A 382 -1.06 -19.71 -1.41
C LEU A 382 -2.39 -19.07 -1.78
N PRO A 383 -3.34 -18.96 -0.83
CA PRO A 383 -4.54 -18.15 -1.06
C PRO A 383 -4.14 -16.71 -1.41
N LEU A 384 -4.92 -16.08 -2.27
CA LEU A 384 -4.69 -14.71 -2.74
C LEU A 384 -5.75 -13.76 -2.19
N MET A 385 -5.37 -12.51 -1.96
CA MET A 385 -6.30 -11.39 -1.84
C MET A 385 -5.81 -10.20 -2.67
N VAL A 386 -6.71 -9.63 -3.45
CA VAL A 386 -6.50 -8.31 -4.05
C VAL A 386 -6.87 -7.28 -2.97
N VAL A 387 -5.86 -6.70 -2.33
CA VAL A 387 -6.07 -5.84 -1.16
C VAL A 387 -6.10 -4.36 -1.50
N GLU A 388 -5.88 -4.04 -2.76
CA GLU A 388 -5.96 -2.70 -3.33
C GLU A 388 -6.27 -2.80 -4.83
N ASN A 389 -7.33 -2.14 -5.26
CA ASN A 389 -7.65 -1.89 -6.67
C ASN A 389 -8.63 -0.73 -6.73
N GLY A 390 -8.48 0.18 -7.69
CA GLY A 390 -9.37 1.33 -7.80
C GLY A 390 -8.92 2.34 -8.84
N LEU A 391 -9.82 3.24 -9.19
CA LEU A 391 -9.57 4.32 -10.15
C LEU A 391 -9.58 5.66 -9.44
N GLY A 392 -8.42 6.33 -9.46
CA GLY A 392 -8.32 7.73 -9.08
C GLY A 392 -8.78 8.60 -10.24
N ALA A 393 -9.87 9.34 -10.03
CA ALA A 393 -10.47 10.23 -11.02
C ALA A 393 -11.03 11.48 -10.34
N TYR A 394 -11.30 12.51 -11.14
CA TYR A 394 -12.08 13.66 -10.69
C TYR A 394 -13.54 13.24 -10.46
N ASP A 395 -14.19 13.83 -9.47
CA ASP A 395 -15.64 13.76 -9.31
C ASP A 395 -16.25 15.16 -9.39
N GLU A 396 -17.42 15.25 -10.01
CA GLU A 396 -18.25 16.46 -10.03
C GLU A 396 -19.43 16.28 -9.07
N VAL A 397 -19.70 17.29 -8.25
CA VAL A 397 -20.85 17.33 -7.35
C VAL A 397 -21.96 18.10 -8.05
N GLU A 398 -23.04 17.42 -8.36
CA GLU A 398 -24.21 17.99 -9.04
C GLU A 398 -24.94 19.00 -8.15
N SER A 399 -25.82 19.80 -8.75
CA SER A 399 -26.57 20.85 -8.03
C SER A 399 -27.47 20.33 -6.89
N ASP A 400 -27.87 19.05 -6.95
CA ASP A 400 -28.65 18.36 -5.90
C ASP A 400 -27.77 17.59 -4.90
N GLY A 401 -26.45 17.64 -5.06
CA GLY A 401 -25.46 16.95 -4.24
C GLY A 401 -25.12 15.53 -4.69
N ALA A 402 -25.72 15.04 -5.79
CA ALA A 402 -25.39 13.74 -6.36
C ALA A 402 -23.99 13.75 -7.00
N ILE A 403 -23.38 12.56 -7.10
CA ILE A 403 -22.09 12.36 -7.76
C ILE A 403 -22.23 11.12 -8.64
N HIS A 404 -22.28 11.37 -9.94
CA HIS A 404 -22.42 10.33 -10.96
C HIS A 404 -21.04 9.88 -11.42
N ASP A 405 -20.62 8.69 -10.98
CA ASP A 405 -19.28 8.14 -11.24
C ASP A 405 -19.27 6.82 -12.03
N PRO A 406 -19.90 6.77 -13.22
CA PRO A 406 -19.95 5.56 -14.04
C PRO A 406 -18.55 5.09 -14.46
N TYR A 407 -17.58 5.99 -14.65
CA TYR A 407 -16.19 5.65 -14.97
C TYR A 407 -15.54 4.78 -13.89
N ARG A 408 -15.87 5.00 -12.62
CA ARG A 408 -15.34 4.23 -11.49
C ARG A 408 -16.02 2.86 -11.41
N ILE A 409 -17.35 2.84 -11.60
CA ILE A 409 -18.13 1.61 -11.69
C ILE A 409 -17.60 0.72 -12.82
N ASP A 410 -17.41 1.28 -14.01
CA ASP A 410 -16.93 0.57 -15.20
C ASP A 410 -15.53 -0.02 -14.98
N TYR A 411 -14.60 0.76 -14.40
CA TYR A 411 -13.27 0.27 -14.05
C TYR A 411 -13.35 -0.96 -13.14
N ILE A 412 -14.10 -0.86 -12.02
CA ILE A 412 -14.14 -1.92 -11.00
C ILE A 412 -14.89 -3.14 -11.55
N ARG A 413 -15.99 -2.95 -12.31
CA ARG A 413 -16.76 -4.02 -12.95
C ARG A 413 -15.87 -4.90 -13.82
N GLU A 414 -15.07 -4.30 -14.69
CA GLU A 414 -14.22 -5.04 -15.62
C GLU A 414 -13.15 -5.86 -14.88
N HIS A 415 -12.57 -5.35 -13.79
CA HIS A 415 -11.64 -6.11 -12.96
C HIS A 415 -12.33 -7.27 -12.22
N ILE A 416 -13.55 -7.06 -11.71
CA ILE A 416 -14.34 -8.13 -11.08
C ILE A 416 -14.63 -9.26 -12.07
N LEU A 417 -14.96 -8.93 -13.31
CA LEU A 417 -15.20 -9.93 -14.36
C LEU A 417 -13.97 -10.78 -14.67
N ASP A 418 -12.77 -10.20 -14.63
CA ASP A 418 -11.54 -10.94 -14.87
C ASP A 418 -11.01 -11.69 -13.64
N MET A 419 -11.29 -11.21 -12.42
CA MET A 419 -11.13 -12.02 -11.19
C MET A 419 -12.01 -13.26 -11.21
N ASP A 420 -13.27 -13.15 -11.66
CA ASP A 420 -14.19 -14.28 -11.75
C ASP A 420 -13.64 -15.38 -12.66
N LYS A 421 -13.09 -15.00 -13.83
CA LYS A 421 -12.45 -15.92 -14.77
C LYS A 421 -11.20 -16.59 -14.18
N ALA A 422 -10.41 -15.86 -13.39
CA ALA A 422 -9.24 -16.43 -12.70
C ALA A 422 -9.67 -17.50 -11.68
N ILE A 423 -10.74 -17.24 -10.91
CA ILE A 423 -11.31 -18.23 -9.99
C ILE A 423 -11.84 -19.45 -10.74
N GLU A 424 -12.54 -19.25 -11.86
CA GLU A 424 -12.98 -20.35 -12.74
C GLU A 424 -11.81 -21.19 -13.27
N ALA A 425 -10.66 -20.56 -13.51
CA ALA A 425 -9.42 -21.23 -13.92
C ALA A 425 -8.69 -21.96 -12.78
N GLY A 426 -9.16 -21.83 -11.53
CA GLY A 426 -8.65 -22.56 -10.36
C GLY A 426 -7.84 -21.71 -9.37
N VAL A 427 -7.75 -20.39 -9.56
CA VAL A 427 -7.08 -19.49 -8.61
C VAL A 427 -7.84 -19.44 -7.28
N ASN A 428 -7.14 -19.68 -6.17
CA ASN A 428 -7.70 -19.53 -4.82
C ASN A 428 -7.71 -18.06 -4.37
N LEU A 429 -8.55 -17.24 -4.99
CA LEU A 429 -8.79 -15.85 -4.59
C LEU A 429 -9.89 -15.80 -3.54
N ILE A 430 -9.58 -15.28 -2.35
CA ILE A 430 -10.49 -15.32 -1.19
C ILE A 430 -11.00 -13.95 -0.75
N GLY A 431 -10.49 -12.86 -1.33
CA GLY A 431 -10.93 -11.50 -0.98
C GLY A 431 -10.56 -10.43 -2.01
N TYR A 432 -11.33 -9.35 -1.98
CA TYR A 432 -11.17 -8.15 -2.79
C TYR A 432 -11.54 -6.91 -1.98
N THR A 433 -10.56 -6.05 -1.72
CA THR A 433 -10.77 -4.75 -1.06
C THR A 433 -10.37 -3.59 -1.96
N THR A 434 -11.35 -2.75 -2.29
CA THR A 434 -11.15 -1.57 -3.14
C THR A 434 -10.36 -0.48 -2.42
N TRP A 435 -9.40 0.13 -3.09
CA TRP A 435 -8.58 1.19 -2.50
C TRP A 435 -9.35 2.48 -2.32
N GLY A 436 -9.12 3.16 -1.20
CA GLY A 436 -9.72 4.45 -0.91
C GLY A 436 -11.24 4.39 -0.99
N CYS A 437 -11.85 3.36 -0.42
CA CYS A 437 -13.30 3.10 -0.48
C CYS A 437 -14.15 4.27 0.05
N ILE A 438 -13.54 5.13 0.86
CA ILE A 438 -13.95 6.49 1.17
C ILE A 438 -12.85 7.43 0.64
N ASP A 439 -13.25 8.57 0.05
CA ASP A 439 -12.28 9.55 -0.43
C ASP A 439 -11.26 9.89 0.66
N LEU A 440 -9.99 9.95 0.29
CA LEU A 440 -8.87 10.16 1.20
C LEU A 440 -7.74 10.93 0.49
N VAL A 441 -6.74 11.36 1.25
CA VAL A 441 -5.57 12.04 0.68
C VAL A 441 -4.76 11.04 -0.14
N SER A 442 -4.62 11.26 -1.45
CA SER A 442 -3.87 10.33 -2.30
C SER A 442 -2.38 10.26 -1.95
N ALA A 443 -1.76 9.07 -2.07
CA ALA A 443 -0.38 8.87 -1.67
C ALA A 443 0.62 9.70 -2.49
N GLY A 444 0.66 9.46 -3.82
CA GLY A 444 1.70 10.02 -4.68
C GLY A 444 1.65 11.54 -4.87
N THR A 445 0.46 12.15 -4.89
CA THR A 445 0.31 13.60 -5.10
C THR A 445 -0.21 14.35 -3.89
N GLY A 446 -0.72 13.69 -2.85
CA GLY A 446 -1.30 14.37 -1.68
C GLY A 446 -2.63 15.08 -2.00
N GLU A 447 -3.25 14.75 -3.14
CA GLU A 447 -4.48 15.36 -3.62
C GLU A 447 -5.72 14.68 -3.02
N MET A 448 -6.70 15.49 -2.62
CA MET A 448 -8.10 15.10 -2.41
C MET A 448 -8.87 15.02 -3.73
N ARG A 449 -8.51 15.84 -4.74
CA ARG A 449 -9.21 15.84 -6.05
C ARG A 449 -9.06 14.54 -6.82
N LYS A 450 -8.02 13.75 -6.52
CA LYS A 450 -7.83 12.40 -7.05
C LYS A 450 -8.64 11.41 -6.21
N ARG A 451 -9.94 11.29 -6.51
CA ARG A 451 -10.91 10.56 -5.69
C ARG A 451 -11.02 9.10 -6.10
N TYR A 452 -11.16 8.23 -5.11
CA TYR A 452 -11.27 6.77 -5.28
C TYR A 452 -12.58 6.21 -4.72
N GLY A 453 -13.21 6.91 -3.78
CA GLY A 453 -14.19 6.29 -2.91
C GLY A 453 -15.55 6.08 -3.52
N PHE A 454 -16.30 5.19 -2.89
CA PHE A 454 -17.75 5.09 -3.00
C PHE A 454 -18.44 6.16 -2.14
N ILE A 455 -17.73 6.64 -1.14
CA ILE A 455 -18.16 7.69 -0.22
C ILE A 455 -17.34 8.93 -0.52
N TYR A 456 -18.01 10.00 -0.92
CA TYR A 456 -17.40 11.30 -1.10
C TYR A 456 -17.14 11.97 0.24
N VAL A 457 -16.02 12.67 0.35
CA VAL A 457 -15.70 13.55 1.49
C VAL A 457 -15.58 14.98 0.97
N ASP A 458 -16.38 15.87 1.54
CA ASP A 458 -16.35 17.32 1.26
C ASP A 458 -15.10 17.96 1.86
N LYS A 459 -13.98 17.76 1.15
CA LYS A 459 -12.67 18.37 1.39
C LYS A 459 -11.96 18.54 0.04
N ASP A 460 -11.37 19.71 -0.20
CA ASP A 460 -10.53 20.01 -1.37
C ASP A 460 -9.02 19.95 -1.04
N ASP A 461 -8.17 20.21 -2.04
CA ASP A 461 -6.70 20.16 -1.86
C ASP A 461 -6.13 21.35 -1.09
N GLU A 462 -6.94 22.37 -0.80
CA GLU A 462 -6.58 23.49 0.09
C GLU A 462 -7.03 23.22 1.53
N GLY A 463 -7.60 22.04 1.81
CA GLY A 463 -8.12 21.66 3.11
C GLY A 463 -9.47 22.27 3.46
N LYS A 464 -10.17 22.89 2.49
CA LYS A 464 -11.47 23.50 2.72
C LYS A 464 -12.59 22.50 2.44
N GLY A 465 -13.67 22.61 3.20
CA GLY A 465 -14.86 21.77 3.09
C GLY A 465 -15.44 21.43 4.46
N SER A 466 -16.63 20.85 4.49
CA SER A 466 -17.33 20.48 5.74
C SER A 466 -16.89 19.13 6.32
N PHE A 467 -16.08 18.36 5.59
CA PHE A 467 -15.71 16.97 5.88
C PHE A 467 -16.92 16.02 5.93
N ASN A 468 -18.10 16.46 5.48
CA ASN A 468 -19.27 15.59 5.46
C ASN A 468 -19.10 14.48 4.41
N ARG A 469 -19.72 13.34 4.72
CA ARG A 469 -19.74 12.16 3.85
C ARG A 469 -21.04 12.10 3.06
N SER A 470 -20.95 11.87 1.75
CA SER A 470 -22.11 11.57 0.89
C SER A 470 -21.86 10.32 0.06
N ARG A 471 -22.94 9.62 -0.31
CA ARG A 471 -22.87 8.40 -1.13
C ARG A 471 -22.81 8.80 -2.61
N LYS A 472 -21.86 8.24 -3.35
CA LYS A 472 -21.82 8.32 -4.83
C LYS A 472 -22.72 7.24 -5.45
N ASP A 473 -22.96 7.28 -6.75
CA ASP A 473 -23.70 6.20 -7.43
C ASP A 473 -23.03 4.83 -7.23
N SER A 474 -21.70 4.81 -7.29
CA SER A 474 -20.88 3.63 -7.05
C SER A 474 -21.07 2.98 -5.68
N PHE A 475 -21.54 3.73 -4.67
CA PHE A 475 -21.92 3.18 -3.35
C PHE A 475 -23.05 2.16 -3.47
N TYR A 476 -24.13 2.54 -4.14
CA TYR A 476 -25.30 1.68 -4.31
C TYR A 476 -25.00 0.52 -5.27
N TRP A 477 -24.18 0.77 -6.28
CA TRP A 477 -23.67 -0.28 -7.15
C TRP A 477 -22.85 -1.31 -6.38
N TYR A 478 -21.84 -0.91 -5.62
CA TYR A 478 -20.98 -1.86 -4.90
C TYR A 478 -21.74 -2.62 -3.81
N LYS A 479 -22.73 -1.97 -3.18
CA LYS A 479 -23.67 -2.66 -2.28
C LYS A 479 -24.37 -3.85 -2.95
N LYS A 480 -24.81 -3.68 -4.20
CA LYS A 480 -25.46 -4.73 -4.99
C LYS A 480 -24.47 -5.81 -5.44
N VAL A 481 -23.24 -5.42 -5.80
CA VAL A 481 -22.14 -6.36 -6.06
C VAL A 481 -21.94 -7.28 -4.86
N ILE A 482 -21.81 -6.73 -3.65
CA ILE A 482 -21.59 -7.53 -2.43
C ILE A 482 -22.80 -8.41 -2.13
N ALA A 483 -24.02 -7.85 -2.16
CA ALA A 483 -25.25 -8.58 -1.85
C ALA A 483 -25.49 -9.77 -2.81
N SER A 484 -25.07 -9.64 -4.06
CA SER A 484 -25.18 -10.69 -5.08
C SER A 484 -23.96 -11.63 -5.14
N ASN A 485 -22.94 -11.38 -4.30
CA ASN A 485 -21.63 -12.04 -4.35
C ASN A 485 -21.01 -11.99 -5.75
N GLY A 486 -20.97 -10.78 -6.33
CA GLY A 486 -20.45 -10.47 -7.65
C GLY A 486 -21.39 -10.78 -8.82
N LYS A 487 -22.55 -11.43 -8.60
CA LYS A 487 -23.44 -11.88 -9.70
C LYS A 487 -24.19 -10.77 -10.42
N ASP A 488 -24.40 -9.65 -9.75
CA ASP A 488 -25.10 -8.48 -10.27
C ASP A 488 -24.14 -7.29 -10.25
N LEU A 489 -23.70 -6.91 -11.45
CA LEU A 489 -22.77 -5.80 -11.67
C LEU A 489 -23.43 -4.63 -12.44
N ASP A 490 -24.75 -4.65 -12.67
CA ASP A 490 -25.45 -3.68 -13.55
C ASP A 490 -26.51 -2.87 -12.83
#